data_AF-A0A1C5BZH6-F1
#
_entry.id   AF-A0A1C5BZH6-F1
#
_cell.length_a   1.000
_cell.length_b   1.000
_cell.length_c   1.000
_cell.angle_alpha   90.00
_cell.angle_beta   90.00
_cell.angle_gamma   90.00
#
_symmetry.space_group_name_H-M   'P 1'
#
loop_
_entity.id
_entity.type
_entity.pdbx_description
1 polymer ?
#
loop_
_entity_poly.entity_id
_entity_poly.type
_entity_poly.pdbx_seq_one_letter_code
_entity_poly.pdbx_strand_id
1 'polypeptide(L)' 'EALGLAPHEVAYVGDHPEIDGRGAAEAGLLSVWIDRGTAPARDAGDVVVHRIACLSELPALLRSDTRFGAPSTFG' A
#
# COMPACT_ATOMS: atom_id res chain seq x y z
N GLU A 1 15.38 7.41 5.44
CA GLU A 1 15.97 8.48 6.28
C GLU A 1 15.16 9.79 6.29
N ALA A 2 14.65 10.31 5.17
CA ALA A 2 13.93 11.61 5.14
C ALA A 2 12.63 11.70 5.97
N LEU A 3 11.93 10.57 6.21
CA LEU A 3 10.66 10.54 6.96
C LEU A 3 10.83 10.23 8.46
N GLY A 4 12.02 9.79 8.90
CA GLY A 4 12.25 9.36 10.29
C GLY A 4 11.42 8.15 10.76
N LEU A 5 10.82 7.38 9.83
CA LEU A 5 9.99 6.20 10.11
C LEU A 5 10.72 4.91 9.75
N ALA A 6 10.37 3.81 10.42
CA ALA A 6 10.80 2.49 10.00
C ALA A 6 10.14 2.10 8.67
N PRO A 7 10.79 1.29 7.80
CA PRO A 7 10.22 0.91 6.50
C PRO A 7 8.80 0.33 6.58
N HIS A 8 8.53 -0.54 7.55
CA HIS A 8 7.21 -1.16 7.74
C HIS A 8 6.11 -0.19 8.21
N GLU A 9 6.47 1.04 8.63
CA GLU A 9 5.52 2.11 8.96
C GLU A 9 5.18 2.98 7.73
N VAL A 10 5.80 2.71 6.58
CA VAL A 10 5.62 3.48 5.34
C VAL A 10 4.94 2.61 4.30
N ALA A 11 3.87 3.14 3.71
CA ALA A 11 3.21 2.53 2.55
C ALA A 11 3.68 3.16 1.25
N TYR A 12 4.02 2.32 0.28
CA TYR A 12 4.21 2.72 -1.11
C TYR A 12 2.97 2.34 -1.91
N VAL A 13 2.39 3.31 -2.61
CA VAL A 13 1.16 3.12 -3.39
C VAL A 13 1.44 3.50 -4.84
N GLY A 14 1.33 2.54 -5.76
CA GLY A 14 1.63 2.74 -7.17
C GLY A 14 0.78 1.83 -8.08
N ASP A 15 0.86 2.02 -9.39
CA ASP A 15 0.09 1.30 -10.39
C ASP A 15 0.92 0.29 -11.21
N HIS A 16 2.24 0.28 -11.04
CA HIS A 16 3.17 -0.63 -11.72
C HIS A 16 3.61 -1.76 -10.77
N PRO A 17 3.06 -2.97 -10.89
CA PRO A 17 3.30 -4.04 -9.92
C PRO A 17 4.78 -4.46 -9.79
N GLU A 18 5.53 -4.45 -10.89
CA GLU A 18 6.96 -4.85 -10.89
C GLU A 18 7.85 -3.80 -10.23
N ILE A 19 7.61 -2.51 -10.49
CA ILE A 19 8.51 -1.43 -10.03
C ILE A 19 8.07 -0.96 -8.65
N ASP A 20 6.80 -0.61 -8.53
CA ASP A 20 6.21 -0.06 -7.30
C ASP A 20 6.00 -1.17 -6.28
N GLY A 21 5.40 -2.26 -6.73
CA GLY A 21 4.96 -3.35 -5.88
C GLY A 21 6.14 -4.12 -5.29
N ARG A 22 6.97 -4.68 -6.16
CA ARG A 22 8.15 -5.45 -5.77
C ARG A 22 9.24 -4.58 -5.15
N GLY A 23 9.51 -3.40 -5.70
CA GLY A 23 10.49 -2.48 -5.12
C GLY A 23 10.15 -2.09 -3.68
N ALA A 24 8.88 -1.80 -3.39
CA ALA A 24 8.42 -1.50 -2.05
C ALA A 24 8.55 -2.69 -1.08
N ALA A 25 8.15 -3.89 -1.52
CA ALA A 25 8.23 -5.08 -0.69
C ALA A 25 9.69 -5.47 -0.36
N GLU A 26 10.59 -5.42 -1.35
CA GLU A 26 12.03 -5.67 -1.15
C GLU A 26 12.68 -4.62 -0.23
N ALA A 27 12.17 -3.39 -0.23
CA ALA A 27 12.59 -2.33 0.70
C ALA A 27 11.97 -2.45 2.10
N GLY A 28 11.09 -3.43 2.35
CA GLY A 28 10.41 -3.62 3.63
C GLY A 28 9.26 -2.64 3.90
N LEU A 29 8.75 -1.99 2.86
CA LEU A 29 7.58 -1.10 2.92
C LEU A 29 6.28 -1.90 2.81
N LEU A 30 5.17 -1.30 3.26
CA LEU A 30 3.84 -1.79 2.92
C LEU A 30 3.57 -1.52 1.43
N SER A 31 3.53 -2.58 0.62
CA SER A 31 3.34 -2.51 -0.82
C SER A 31 1.85 -2.56 -1.19
N VAL A 32 1.35 -1.49 -1.82
CA VAL A 32 -0.04 -1.37 -2.27
C VAL A 32 -0.09 -1.09 -3.77
N TRP A 33 -0.71 -2.00 -4.52
CA TRP A 33 -0.90 -1.86 -5.96
C TRP A 33 -2.32 -1.37 -6.28
N ILE A 34 -2.41 -0.29 -7.06
CA ILE A 34 -3.66 0.16 -7.68
C ILE A 34 -3.82 -0.55 -9.03
N ASP A 35 -4.62 -1.60 -9.04
CA ASP A 35 -4.93 -2.32 -10.27
C ASP A 35 -6.06 -1.63 -11.05
N ARG A 36 -5.68 -0.97 -12.14
CA ARG A 36 -6.60 -0.31 -13.08
C ARG A 36 -6.99 -1.21 -14.27
N GLY A 37 -6.64 -2.50 -14.22
CA GLY A 37 -6.83 -3.45 -15.32
C GLY A 37 -5.87 -3.24 -16.49
N THR A 38 -4.83 -2.42 -16.32
CA THR A 38 -3.83 -2.11 -17.35
C THR A 38 -2.65 -3.09 -17.34
N ALA A 39 -2.41 -3.77 -16.21
CA ALA A 39 -1.36 -4.75 -16.05
C ALA A 39 -1.94 -6.16 -15.78
N PRO A 40 -1.34 -7.23 -16.34
CA PRO A 40 -1.69 -8.61 -15.99
C PRO A 40 -1.53 -8.87 -14.49
N ALA A 41 -2.51 -9.54 -13.86
CA ALA A 41 -2.42 -9.89 -12.44
C ALA A 41 -1.19 -10.75 -12.08
N ARG A 42 -0.64 -11.49 -13.05
CA ARG A 42 0.62 -12.24 -12.90
C ARG A 42 1.84 -11.36 -12.63
N ASP A 43 1.80 -10.09 -13.03
CA ASP A 43 2.94 -9.19 -12.92
C ASP A 43 3.08 -8.63 -11.49
N ALA A 44 2.03 -8.74 -10.66
CA ALA A 44 2.10 -8.47 -9.22
C ALA A 44 2.88 -9.52 -8.43
N GLY A 45 2.92 -10.77 -8.92
CA GLY A 45 3.51 -11.91 -8.22
C GLY A 45 2.97 -12.10 -6.79
N ASP A 46 3.65 -12.93 -6.01
CA ASP A 46 3.39 -13.10 -4.56
C ASP A 46 3.98 -11.96 -3.70
N VAL A 47 4.54 -10.93 -4.36
CA VAL A 47 5.36 -9.89 -3.72
C VAL A 47 4.52 -8.68 -3.32
N VAL A 48 3.43 -8.40 -4.04
CA VAL A 48 2.48 -7.33 -3.68
C VAL A 48 1.60 -7.80 -2.53
N VAL A 49 1.70 -7.11 -1.39
CA VAL A 49 0.98 -7.46 -0.16
C VAL A 49 -0.50 -7.07 -0.23
N HIS A 50 -0.81 -5.93 -0.87
CA HIS A 50 -2.18 -5.43 -1.00
C HIS A 50 -2.50 -4.95 -2.42
N ARG A 51 -3.70 -5.29 -2.91
CA ARG A 51 -4.24 -4.83 -4.19
C ARG A 51 -5.54 -4.07 -3.96
N ILE A 52 -5.68 -2.92 -4.59
CA ILE A 52 -6.89 -2.08 -4.60
C ILE A 52 -7.24 -1.69 -6.03
N ALA A 53 -8.52 -1.46 -6.34
CA ALA A 53 -8.92 -0.98 -7.66
C ALA A 53 -8.82 0.55 -7.79
N CYS A 54 -8.92 1.26 -6.67
CA CYS A 54 -8.89 2.72 -6.65
C CYS A 54 -8.43 3.30 -5.30
N LEU A 55 -7.97 4.56 -5.30
CA LEU A 55 -7.43 5.22 -4.10
C LEU A 55 -8.44 5.37 -2.95
N SER A 56 -9.75 5.34 -3.22
CA SER A 56 -10.76 5.40 -2.16
C SER A 56 -10.79 4.16 -1.26
N GLU A 57 -10.18 3.05 -1.69
CA GLU A 57 -10.05 1.83 -0.87
C GLU A 57 -8.86 1.90 0.11
N LEU A 58 -7.88 2.77 -0.16
CA LEU A 58 -6.66 2.90 0.63
C LEU A 58 -6.91 3.20 2.13
N PRO A 59 -7.86 4.09 2.52
CA PRO A 59 -8.14 4.33 3.93
C PRO A 59 -8.56 3.07 4.69
N ALA A 60 -9.28 2.13 4.05
CA ALA A 60 -9.69 0.89 4.69
C ALA A 60 -8.49 -0.04 4.97
N LEU A 61 -7.47 -0.02 4.11
CA LEU A 61 -6.24 -0.80 4.30
C LEU A 61 -5.33 -0.20 5.37
N LEU A 62 -5.20 1.13 5.43
CA LEU A 62 -4.30 1.80 6.38
C LEU A 62 -4.91 1.96 7.78
N ARG A 63 -6.24 1.83 7.92
CA ARG A 63 -6.93 1.84 9.21
C ARG A 63 -6.75 0.48 9.90
N SER A 64 -5.56 0.23 10.44
CA SER A 64 -5.36 -0.81 11.46
C SER A 64 -4.76 -0.29 12.76
N ASP A 65 -4.30 0.97 12.83
CA ASP A 65 -3.99 1.64 14.10
C ASP A 65 -3.75 3.14 13.82
N THR A 66 -4.80 3.87 13.44
CA THR A 66 -4.71 5.34 13.43
C THR A 66 -4.68 5.83 14.88
N ARG A 67 -3.50 5.70 15.51
CA ARG A 67 -3.07 6.47 16.70
C ARG A 67 -3.02 7.98 16.44
N PHE A 68 -3.42 8.43 15.25
CA PHE A 68 -3.91 9.77 15.02
C PHE A 68 -5.17 9.94 15.88
N GLY A 69 -4.99 10.49 17.09
CA GLY A 69 -5.96 10.61 18.16
C GLY A 69 -7.21 11.45 17.84
N ALA A 70 -7.98 11.02 16.85
CA ALA A 70 -9.35 11.41 16.65
C ALA A 70 -10.20 10.12 16.73
N PRO A 71 -11.20 10.04 17.63
CA PRO A 71 -12.11 8.91 17.63
C PRO A 71 -12.86 8.87 16.29
N SER A 72 -13.08 7.66 15.78
CA SER A 72 -13.83 7.44 14.54
C SER A 72 -15.24 8.03 14.66
N THR A 73 -15.62 8.93 13.74
CA THR A 73 -16.97 9.52 13.66
C THR A 73 -17.95 8.61 12.90
N PHE A 74 -17.58 7.37 12.60
CA PHE A 74 -18.46 6.40 11.97
C PHE A 74 -18.80 5.29 12.98
N GLY A 75 -20.07 5.24 13.35
CA GLY A 75 -20.75 4.07 13.93
C GLY A 75 -21.59 3.36 12.90
#